data_AF-A0A6N9CEA9-F1
#
_entry.id   AF-A0A6N9CEA9-F1
#
_cell.length_a   1.000
_cell.length_b   1.000
_cell.length_c   1.000
_cell.angle_alpha   90.00
_cell.angle_beta   90.00
_cell.angle_gamma   90.00
#
_symmetry.space_group_name_H-M   'P 1'
#
loop_
_entity.id
_entity.type
_entity.pdbx_description
1 polymer ?
#
loop_
_entity_poly.entity_id
_entity_poly.type
_entity_poly.pdbx_seq_one_letter_code
_entity_poly.pdbx_strand_id
1 'polypeptide(L)'
;MGNSVVLPDDFGDYLTIENAPQRFTEASEVAQKVTVAGVQLHPNLDHAAIFCDPPYIVAGPLKKLGYVSGWDARCYPSPVDECDYINVSAQLPEGSIERNKGWFDYVAVVHPVDNQALDHMLSQGYGNPFIHHLTWGIVPPERVSASDFDYAGQVVRFMVNTRTVIADAIGDEPGTLIIALPQEVIDHPDFSDALPTWVDGLEADQYQVESMQGGGFLIQFFVLTGGRIEVALRSGTTQTFNPKSVDKISKDEISAIQDDE
;
A
#
# COMPACT_ATOMS: atom_id res chain seq x y z
N MET A 1 23.88 -10.13 2.05
CA MET A 1 23.95 -8.84 1.34
C MET A 1 22.54 -8.29 1.39
N GLY A 2 22.27 -7.34 2.29
CA GLY A 2 20.94 -6.74 2.40
C GLY A 2 20.65 -5.96 1.12
N ASN A 3 19.48 -6.16 0.52
CA ASN A 3 19.03 -5.26 -0.55
C ASN A 3 18.93 -3.87 0.08
N SER A 4 19.72 -2.92 -0.43
CA SER A 4 19.56 -1.53 -0.04
C SER A 4 18.28 -1.01 -0.69
N VAL A 5 17.31 -0.63 0.14
CA VAL A 5 16.18 0.16 -0.34
C VAL A 5 16.68 1.50 -0.90
N VAL A 6 15.94 2.05 -1.87
CA VAL A 6 16.28 3.27 -2.60
C VAL A 6 15.08 4.21 -2.54
N LEU A 7 15.36 5.47 -2.18
CA LEU A 7 14.40 6.57 -2.22
C LEU A 7 14.82 7.58 -3.29
N PRO A 8 13.89 8.33 -3.89
CA PRO A 8 14.19 9.29 -4.93
C PRO A 8 15.00 10.48 -4.39
N ASP A 9 16.22 10.66 -4.90
CA ASP A 9 17.12 11.77 -4.53
C ASP A 9 16.72 13.10 -5.19
N ASP A 10 16.04 13.03 -6.33
CA ASP A 10 15.51 14.17 -7.09
C ASP A 10 14.02 14.46 -6.80
N PHE A 11 13.44 13.91 -5.72
CA PHE A 11 12.01 14.09 -5.40
C PHE A 11 11.56 15.55 -5.39
N GLY A 12 12.33 16.40 -4.69
CA GLY A 12 12.04 17.82 -4.53
C GLY A 12 12.12 18.64 -5.83
N ASP A 13 12.75 18.11 -6.89
CA ASP A 13 12.81 18.75 -8.20
C ASP A 13 11.47 18.67 -8.95
N TYR A 14 10.60 17.71 -8.56
CA TYR A 14 9.33 17.45 -9.23
C TYR A 14 8.12 17.72 -8.33
N LEU A 15 8.19 17.34 -7.05
CA LEU A 15 7.08 17.47 -6.10
C LEU A 15 7.52 18.26 -4.86
N THR A 16 6.82 19.35 -4.58
CA THR A 16 6.97 20.11 -3.33
C THR A 16 5.90 19.65 -2.35
N ILE A 17 6.26 18.69 -1.49
CA ILE A 17 5.39 18.15 -0.43
C ILE A 17 6.10 18.34 0.91
N GLU A 18 5.48 19.10 1.81
CA GLU A 18 6.10 19.54 3.07
C GLU A 18 6.45 18.36 3.98
N ASN A 19 5.56 17.37 4.10
CA ASN A 19 5.76 16.21 4.97
C ASN A 19 6.60 15.08 4.34
N ALA A 20 7.09 15.23 3.10
CA ALA A 20 7.82 14.16 2.42
C ALA A 20 9.14 13.76 3.11
N PRO A 21 10.00 14.68 3.60
CA PRO A 21 11.21 14.31 4.31
C PRO A 21 10.95 13.47 5.57
N GLN A 22 9.88 13.78 6.31
CA GLN A 22 9.45 13.01 7.47
C GLN A 22 9.02 11.59 7.07
N ARG A 23 8.11 11.48 6.09
CA ARG A 23 7.64 10.18 5.57
C ARG A 23 8.78 9.31 5.04
N PHE A 24 9.75 9.89 4.35
CA PHE A 24 10.94 9.17 3.86
C PHE A 24 11.87 8.69 4.97
N THR A 25 11.99 9.46 6.05
CA THR A 25 12.74 9.05 7.24
C THR A 25 12.06 7.84 7.89
N GLU A 26 10.76 7.94 8.16
CA GLU A 26 9.97 6.83 8.73
C GLU A 26 10.02 5.57 7.85
N ALA A 27 9.85 5.73 6.53
CA ALA A 27 9.96 4.62 5.59
C ALA A 27 11.33 3.95 5.62
N SER A 28 12.41 4.73 5.72
CA SER A 28 13.78 4.20 5.79
C SER A 28 14.04 3.44 7.08
N GLU A 29 13.55 3.95 8.22
CA GLU A 29 13.67 3.30 9.52
C GLU A 29 12.92 1.98 9.57
N VAL A 30 11.68 1.95 9.04
CA VAL A 30 10.89 0.72 8.88
C VAL A 30 11.66 -0.27 8.00
N ALA A 31 12.11 0.15 6.81
CA ALA A 31 12.83 -0.73 5.90
C ALA A 31 14.08 -1.34 6.53
N GLN A 32 14.83 -0.57 7.32
CA GLN A 32 15.99 -1.05 8.06
C GLN A 32 15.61 -2.15 9.06
N LYS A 33 14.61 -1.90 9.92
CA LYS A 33 14.15 -2.86 10.93
C LYS A 33 13.65 -4.15 10.27
N VAL A 34 12.81 -4.02 9.24
CA VAL A 34 12.24 -5.13 8.47
C VAL A 34 13.33 -5.97 7.80
N THR A 35 14.33 -5.32 7.18
CA THR A 35 15.46 -6.02 6.54
C THR A 35 16.34 -6.74 7.55
N VAL A 36 16.60 -6.14 8.72
CA VAL A 36 17.36 -6.77 9.81
C VAL A 36 16.64 -7.99 10.37
N ALA A 37 15.30 -7.96 10.40
CA ALA A 37 14.46 -9.08 10.79
C ALA A 37 14.42 -10.23 9.75
N GLY A 38 15.06 -10.05 8.59
CA GLY A 38 15.20 -11.07 7.55
C GLY A 38 14.08 -11.07 6.51
N VAL A 39 13.18 -10.08 6.54
CA VAL A 39 12.15 -9.92 5.51
C VAL A 39 12.75 -9.22 4.29
N GLN A 40 12.52 -9.77 3.11
CA GLN A 40 13.04 -9.22 1.86
C GLN A 40 12.10 -8.17 1.29
N LEU A 41 12.63 -6.96 1.10
CA LEU A 41 11.95 -5.86 0.42
C LEU A 41 12.43 -5.74 -1.02
N HIS A 42 11.53 -5.27 -1.88
CA HIS A 42 11.89 -4.70 -3.16
C HIS A 42 12.75 -3.44 -2.94
N PRO A 43 13.65 -3.10 -3.88
CA PRO A 43 14.50 -1.91 -3.72
C PRO A 43 13.71 -0.61 -3.61
N ASN A 44 12.61 -0.48 -4.36
CA ASN A 44 11.78 0.72 -4.35
C ASN A 44 10.53 0.53 -3.50
N LEU A 45 9.95 1.64 -3.06
CA LEU A 45 8.59 1.66 -2.55
C LEU A 45 7.62 1.18 -3.64
N ASP A 46 6.68 0.31 -3.26
CA ASP A 46 5.61 -0.14 -4.14
C ASP A 46 4.69 1.04 -4.44
N HIS A 47 4.25 1.75 -3.41
CA HIS A 47 3.16 2.72 -3.54
C HIS A 47 3.34 3.97 -2.66
N ALA A 48 2.80 5.09 -3.12
CA ALA A 48 2.55 6.29 -2.31
C ALA A 48 1.12 6.83 -2.51
N ALA A 49 0.39 7.08 -1.41
CA ALA A 49 -0.87 7.80 -1.44
C ALA A 49 -0.64 9.28 -1.18
N ILE A 50 -1.00 10.13 -2.13
CA ILE A 50 -0.75 11.58 -2.08
C ILE A 50 -2.08 12.31 -2.21
N PHE A 51 -2.46 12.98 -1.12
CA PHE A 51 -3.66 13.80 -1.06
C PHE A 51 -3.38 15.19 -1.59
N CYS A 52 -4.29 15.70 -2.42
CA CYS A 52 -4.11 16.98 -3.08
C CYS A 52 -5.42 17.57 -3.60
N ASP A 53 -5.48 18.89 -3.64
CA ASP A 53 -6.49 19.63 -4.41
C ASP A 53 -5.90 20.94 -4.95
N PRO A 54 -5.94 21.23 -6.25
CA PRO A 54 -6.47 20.40 -7.33
C PRO A 54 -5.51 19.26 -7.74
N PRO A 55 -6.00 18.15 -8.31
CA PRO A 55 -5.20 16.94 -8.56
C PRO A 55 -4.02 17.14 -9.53
N TYR A 56 -4.08 18.16 -10.38
CA TYR A 56 -3.01 18.41 -11.37
C TYR A 56 -1.67 18.83 -10.73
N ILE A 57 -1.67 19.30 -9.47
CA ILE A 57 -0.43 19.71 -8.79
C ILE A 57 0.48 18.51 -8.49
N VAL A 58 -0.09 17.30 -8.41
CA VAL A 58 0.65 16.04 -8.27
C VAL A 58 0.69 15.30 -9.61
N ALA A 59 -0.45 15.13 -10.28
CA ALA A 59 -0.53 14.34 -11.52
C ALA A 59 0.30 14.94 -12.67
N GLY A 60 0.40 16.27 -12.75
CA GLY A 60 1.18 16.97 -13.77
C GLY A 60 2.68 16.64 -13.69
N PRO A 61 3.34 16.86 -12.53
CA PRO A 61 4.73 16.44 -12.32
C PRO A 61 4.97 14.95 -12.52
N LEU A 62 4.11 14.07 -11.99
CA LEU A 62 4.24 12.62 -12.20
C LEU A 62 4.25 12.25 -13.69
N LYS A 63 3.38 12.87 -14.49
CA LYS A 63 3.37 12.65 -15.93
C LYS A 63 4.69 13.09 -16.61
N LYS A 64 5.36 14.13 -16.12
CA LYS A 64 6.67 14.56 -16.65
C LYS A 64 7.77 13.53 -16.34
N LEU A 65 7.66 12.84 -15.21
CA LEU A 65 8.52 11.71 -14.83
C LEU A 65 8.22 10.42 -15.61
N GLY A 66 7.14 10.39 -16.41
CA GLY A 66 6.78 9.22 -17.22
C GLY A 66 5.77 8.29 -16.57
N TYR A 67 5.14 8.68 -15.45
CA TYR A 67 4.02 7.92 -14.91
C TYR A 67 2.84 7.88 -15.89
N VAL A 68 2.21 6.71 -15.97
CA VAL A 68 1.01 6.45 -16.76
C VAL A 68 -0.20 6.48 -15.83
N SER A 69 -0.95 7.58 -15.84
CA SER A 69 -2.23 7.69 -15.14
C SER A 69 -3.28 6.78 -15.78
N GLY A 70 -4.12 6.16 -14.96
CA GLY A 70 -5.22 5.29 -15.43
C GLY A 70 -4.75 3.95 -16.00
N TRP A 71 -3.53 3.50 -15.68
CA TRP A 71 -3.11 2.10 -15.86
C TRP A 71 -4.14 1.15 -15.21
N ASP A 72 -4.54 1.50 -13.99
CA ASP A 72 -5.74 0.98 -13.38
C ASP A 72 -6.89 1.94 -13.70
N ALA A 73 -7.71 1.58 -14.69
CA ALA A 73 -8.78 2.42 -15.22
C ALA A 73 -9.99 2.56 -14.26
N ARG A 74 -9.92 1.99 -13.06
CA ARG A 74 -10.96 2.11 -12.04
C ARG A 74 -10.75 3.37 -11.22
N CYS A 75 -11.81 4.17 -11.08
CA CYS A 75 -11.87 5.22 -10.07
C CYS A 75 -12.38 4.58 -8.78
N TYR A 76 -11.63 4.76 -7.69
CA TYR A 76 -11.99 4.17 -6.41
C TYR A 76 -12.53 5.25 -5.48
N PRO A 77 -13.83 5.20 -5.14
CA PRO A 77 -14.34 5.88 -3.95
C PRO A 77 -13.54 5.39 -2.74
N SER A 78 -13.09 6.33 -1.93
CA SER A 78 -12.29 6.07 -0.75
C SER A 78 -12.91 6.84 0.41
N PRO A 79 -13.91 6.25 1.11
CA PRO A 79 -14.49 6.89 2.27
C PRO A 79 -13.46 6.95 3.41
N VAL A 80 -12.93 8.12 3.71
CA VAL A 80 -11.90 8.31 4.76
C VAL A 80 -12.47 9.29 5.78
N ASP A 81 -12.52 8.89 7.05
CA ASP A 81 -13.16 9.69 8.12
C ASP A 81 -14.56 10.21 7.75
N GLU A 82 -15.41 9.32 7.23
CA GLU A 82 -16.77 9.66 6.77
C GLU A 82 -16.82 10.68 5.61
N CYS A 83 -15.67 10.99 4.99
CA CYS A 83 -15.55 11.90 3.85
C CYS A 83 -15.24 11.14 2.56
N ASP A 84 -15.78 11.61 1.44
CA ASP A 84 -15.60 10.96 0.15
C ASP A 84 -14.39 11.51 -0.62
N TYR A 85 -13.45 10.62 -0.96
CA TYR A 85 -12.32 10.90 -1.83
C TYR A 85 -12.31 10.00 -3.07
N ILE A 86 -11.55 10.41 -4.08
CA ILE A 86 -11.27 9.61 -5.28
C ILE A 86 -9.77 9.36 -5.37
N ASN A 87 -9.40 8.09 -5.56
CA ASN A 87 -8.04 7.71 -5.94
C ASN A 87 -7.91 7.62 -7.46
N VAL A 88 -6.98 8.38 -8.03
CA VAL A 88 -6.54 8.24 -9.42
C VAL A 88 -5.18 7.54 -9.44
N SER A 89 -5.15 6.33 -10.00
CA SER A 89 -3.93 5.53 -10.08
C SER A 89 -2.94 6.09 -11.10
N ALA A 90 -1.66 5.97 -10.79
CA ALA A 90 -0.57 6.14 -11.74
C ALA A 90 0.49 5.07 -11.51
N GLN A 91 1.04 4.53 -12.60
CA GLN A 91 2.13 3.55 -12.54
C GLN A 91 3.36 4.09 -13.26
N LEU A 92 4.52 3.84 -12.69
CA LEU A 92 5.79 4.02 -13.38
C LEU A 92 6.16 2.74 -14.14
N PRO A 93 6.39 2.78 -15.47
CA PRO A 93 6.72 1.58 -16.23
C PRO A 93 7.99 0.89 -15.74
N GLU A 94 8.02 -0.46 -15.80
CA GLU A 94 9.08 -1.30 -15.21
C GLU A 94 10.50 -0.95 -15.71
N GLY A 95 10.62 -0.53 -16.97
CA GLY A 95 11.89 -0.15 -17.60
C GLY A 95 12.21 1.35 -17.59
N SER A 96 11.50 2.16 -16.78
CA SER A 96 11.76 3.60 -16.70
C SER A 96 13.10 3.91 -16.04
N ILE A 97 13.68 5.07 -16.37
CA ILE A 97 14.93 5.53 -15.77
C ILE A 97 14.67 5.96 -14.33
N GLU A 98 13.52 6.57 -14.09
CA GLU A 98 13.06 7.11 -12.83
C GLU A 98 12.91 6.01 -11.77
N ARG A 99 12.49 4.81 -12.18
CA ARG A 99 12.46 3.65 -11.29
C ARG A 99 13.85 3.30 -10.78
N ASN A 100 14.89 3.39 -11.61
CA ASN A 100 16.26 3.14 -11.14
C ASN A 100 16.79 4.21 -10.18
N LYS A 101 16.11 5.36 -10.08
CA LYS A 101 16.39 6.42 -9.10
C LYS A 101 15.61 6.25 -7.79
N GLY A 102 14.81 5.20 -7.64
CA GLY A 102 14.03 4.94 -6.42
C GLY A 102 12.63 5.54 -6.41
N TRP A 103 12.15 6.09 -7.53
CA TRP A 103 10.75 6.53 -7.62
C TRP A 103 9.77 5.36 -7.41
N PHE A 104 8.63 5.68 -6.81
CA PHE A 104 7.58 4.72 -6.44
C PHE A 104 7.06 3.98 -7.68
N ASP A 105 6.83 2.67 -7.58
CA ASP A 105 6.27 1.91 -8.71
C ASP A 105 4.81 2.36 -9.02
N TYR A 106 4.06 2.75 -7.98
CA TYR A 106 2.69 3.21 -8.07
C TYR A 106 2.41 4.46 -7.22
N VAL A 107 1.44 5.27 -7.65
CA VAL A 107 0.95 6.42 -6.88
C VAL A 107 -0.58 6.47 -6.93
N ALA A 108 -1.23 6.66 -5.78
CA ALA A 108 -2.60 7.15 -5.71
C ALA A 108 -2.58 8.67 -5.61
N VAL A 109 -3.08 9.36 -6.62
CA VAL A 109 -3.41 10.78 -6.53
C VAL A 109 -4.81 10.88 -5.95
N VAL A 110 -4.89 11.23 -4.67
CA VAL A 110 -6.13 11.27 -3.88
C VAL A 110 -6.66 12.69 -3.85
N HIS A 111 -7.92 12.90 -4.18
CA HIS A 111 -8.54 14.23 -4.13
C HIS A 111 -9.97 14.16 -3.58
N PRO A 112 -10.44 15.22 -2.89
CA PRO A 112 -11.77 15.26 -2.32
C PRO A 112 -12.86 15.28 -3.40
N VAL A 113 -14.03 14.72 -3.08
CA VAL A 113 -15.22 14.74 -3.95
C VAL A 113 -16.05 16.00 -3.72
N ASP A 114 -16.09 16.50 -2.49
CA ASP A 114 -16.88 17.66 -2.09
C ASP A 114 -16.14 18.58 -1.10
N ASN A 115 -16.81 19.66 -0.68
CA ASN A 115 -16.22 20.63 0.24
C ASN A 115 -15.97 20.05 1.63
N GLN A 116 -16.76 19.07 2.08
CA GLN A 116 -16.56 18.46 3.40
C GLN A 116 -15.24 17.68 3.41
N ALA A 117 -15.00 16.86 2.38
CA ALA A 117 -13.74 16.15 2.20
C ALA A 117 -12.57 17.11 2.02
N LEU A 118 -12.75 18.22 1.28
CA LEU A 118 -11.71 19.24 1.12
C LEU A 118 -11.34 19.91 2.45
N ASP A 119 -12.33 20.36 3.20
CA ASP A 119 -12.13 21.03 4.49
C ASP A 119 -11.47 20.07 5.50
N HIS A 120 -11.91 18.81 5.54
CA HIS A 120 -11.32 17.76 6.36
C HIS A 120 -9.85 17.51 6.00
N MET A 121 -9.58 17.34 4.70
CA MET A 121 -8.23 17.15 4.17
C MET A 121 -7.28 18.30 4.58
N LEU A 122 -7.74 19.55 4.45
CA LEU A 122 -6.92 20.72 4.75
C LEU A 122 -6.77 20.97 6.27
N SER A 123 -7.69 20.48 7.09
CA SER A 123 -7.69 20.68 8.55
C SER A 123 -6.51 20.02 9.27
N GLN A 124 -5.86 19.03 8.64
CA GLN A 124 -4.76 18.25 9.20
C GLN A 124 -3.45 19.06 9.37
N GLY A 125 -3.28 20.14 8.62
CA GLY A 125 -2.08 20.96 8.71
C GLY A 125 -0.82 20.41 8.00
N TYR A 126 -0.90 19.30 7.25
CA TYR A 126 0.22 18.78 6.44
C TYR A 126 0.48 19.54 5.13
N GLY A 127 -0.29 20.58 4.87
CA GLY A 127 -0.24 21.33 3.63
C GLY A 127 -1.01 20.63 2.50
N ASN A 128 -0.72 21.06 1.27
CA ASN A 128 -1.38 20.57 0.07
C ASN A 128 -0.44 20.76 -1.13
N PRO A 129 0.08 19.69 -1.75
CA PRO A 129 -0.20 18.28 -1.47
C PRO A 129 0.51 17.73 -0.22
N PHE A 130 0.05 16.58 0.29
CA PHE A 130 0.75 15.81 1.34
C PHE A 130 0.76 14.31 1.06
N ILE A 131 1.78 13.60 1.56
CA ILE A 131 1.84 12.13 1.51
C ILE A 131 1.09 11.59 2.73
N HIS A 132 0.04 10.81 2.50
CA HIS A 132 -0.69 10.14 3.58
C HIS A 132 0.08 8.93 4.08
N HIS A 133 0.43 8.01 3.16
CA HIS A 133 1.22 6.84 3.49
C HIS A 133 2.13 6.40 2.34
N LEU A 134 3.17 5.64 2.72
CA LEU A 134 4.10 4.99 1.81
C LEU A 134 4.06 3.47 2.04
N THR A 135 4.13 2.70 0.96
CA THR A 135 4.07 1.24 1.01
C THR A 135 5.38 0.63 0.51
N TRP A 136 6.03 -0.20 1.32
CA TRP A 136 7.15 -1.02 0.87
C TRP A 136 6.66 -2.32 0.21
N GLY A 137 7.28 -2.67 -0.93
CA GLY A 137 7.03 -3.94 -1.59
C GLY A 137 7.74 -5.09 -0.89
N ILE A 138 7.01 -6.13 -0.50
CA ILE A 138 7.54 -7.40 0.01
C ILE A 138 7.79 -8.33 -1.18
N VAL A 139 8.98 -8.91 -1.26
CA VAL A 139 9.30 -9.89 -2.31
C VAL A 139 8.47 -11.16 -2.07
N PRO A 140 7.60 -11.57 -3.00
CA PRO A 140 6.79 -12.77 -2.83
C PRO A 140 7.67 -14.02 -2.83
N PRO A 141 7.27 -15.09 -2.12
CA PRO A 141 7.95 -16.37 -2.24
C PRO A 141 7.80 -16.91 -3.67
N GLU A 142 8.83 -17.62 -4.14
CA GLU A 142 8.82 -18.24 -5.47
C GLU A 142 7.58 -19.14 -5.62
N ARG A 143 6.89 -19.00 -6.75
CA ARG A 143 5.69 -19.77 -7.05
C ARG A 143 6.08 -21.22 -7.35
N VAL A 144 5.75 -22.12 -6.42
CA VAL A 144 6.05 -23.56 -6.57
C VAL A 144 4.89 -24.36 -7.18
N SER A 145 3.67 -23.83 -7.16
CA SER A 145 2.47 -24.47 -7.74
C SER A 145 1.99 -23.75 -8.99
N ALA A 146 1.49 -24.52 -9.95
CA ALA A 146 0.77 -23.97 -11.10
C ALA A 146 -0.63 -23.45 -10.70
N SER A 147 -1.22 -23.93 -9.60
CA SER A 147 -2.55 -23.53 -9.13
C SER A 147 -2.50 -22.19 -8.40
N ASP A 148 -3.39 -21.27 -8.77
CA ASP A 148 -3.57 -20.01 -8.03
C ASP A 148 -4.14 -20.24 -6.63
N PHE A 149 -4.91 -21.31 -6.41
CA PHE A 149 -5.42 -21.66 -5.08
C PHE A 149 -4.30 -22.11 -4.14
N ASP A 150 -3.40 -22.99 -4.61
CA ASP A 150 -2.25 -23.41 -3.81
C ASP A 150 -1.29 -22.26 -3.56
N TYR A 151 -1.07 -21.42 -4.58
CA TYR A 151 -0.22 -20.25 -4.46
C TYR A 151 -0.82 -19.22 -3.49
N ALA A 152 -2.13 -19.02 -3.49
CA ALA A 152 -2.83 -18.20 -2.49
C ALA A 152 -2.50 -18.69 -1.07
N GLY A 153 -2.66 -19.98 -0.79
CA GLY A 153 -2.32 -20.55 0.51
C GLY A 153 -0.84 -20.39 0.88
N GLN A 154 0.06 -20.40 -0.10
CA GLN A 154 1.48 -20.11 0.12
C GLN A 154 1.71 -18.64 0.50
N VAL A 155 1.20 -17.69 -0.28
CA VAL A 155 1.45 -16.26 -0.06
C VAL A 155 0.72 -15.71 1.17
N VAL A 156 -0.48 -16.22 1.49
CA VAL A 156 -1.21 -15.82 2.70
C VAL A 156 -0.45 -16.23 3.95
N ARG A 157 -0.06 -17.52 4.07
CA ARG A 157 0.74 -17.99 5.22
C ARG A 157 2.07 -17.27 5.33
N PHE A 158 2.71 -17.00 4.20
CA PHE A 158 3.94 -16.19 4.16
C PHE A 158 3.71 -14.77 4.72
N MET A 159 2.61 -14.11 4.35
CA MET A 159 2.30 -12.76 4.83
C MET A 159 1.83 -12.73 6.28
N VAL A 160 1.15 -13.77 6.79
CA VAL A 160 0.84 -13.92 8.22
C VAL A 160 2.14 -13.99 9.03
N ASN A 161 3.08 -14.84 8.63
CA ASN A 161 4.38 -14.94 9.30
C ASN A 161 5.19 -13.64 9.17
N THR A 162 5.19 -13.02 7.99
CA THR A 162 5.84 -11.72 7.75
C THR A 162 5.26 -10.64 8.66
N ARG A 163 3.94 -10.61 8.87
CA ARG A 163 3.26 -9.68 9.78
C ARG A 163 3.76 -9.83 11.21
N THR A 164 3.88 -11.06 11.72
CA THR A 164 4.44 -11.30 13.06
C THR A 164 5.90 -10.85 13.16
N VAL A 165 6.74 -11.22 12.18
CA VAL A 165 8.17 -10.85 12.19
C VAL A 165 8.36 -9.33 12.14
N ILE A 166 7.55 -8.63 11.34
CA ILE A 166 7.60 -7.17 11.26
C ILE A 166 7.11 -6.54 12.56
N ALA A 167 5.99 -7.01 13.13
CA ALA A 167 5.48 -6.52 14.41
C ALA A 167 6.56 -6.57 15.51
N ASP A 168 7.22 -7.72 15.66
CA ASP A 168 8.28 -7.93 16.64
C ASP A 168 9.48 -7.01 16.40
N ALA A 169 9.84 -6.76 15.14
CA ALA A 169 10.98 -5.93 14.77
C ALA A 169 10.72 -4.42 14.93
N ILE A 170 9.49 -3.99 14.63
CA ILE A 170 9.06 -2.62 14.79
C ILE A 170 8.82 -2.30 16.27
N GLY A 171 8.25 -3.26 17.01
CA GLY A 171 7.80 -3.11 18.38
C GLY A 171 6.41 -2.48 18.49
N ASP A 172 5.55 -2.69 17.49
CA ASP A 172 4.22 -2.08 17.37
C ASP A 172 3.20 -3.12 16.86
N GLU A 173 1.92 -2.90 17.14
CA GLU A 173 0.84 -3.77 16.68
C GLU A 173 0.51 -3.47 15.21
N PRO A 174 0.65 -4.44 14.29
CA PRO A 174 0.34 -4.21 12.89
C PRO A 174 -1.17 -4.12 12.67
N GLY A 175 -1.59 -3.33 11.68
CA GLY A 175 -2.99 -3.25 11.28
C GLY A 175 -3.55 -4.56 10.71
N THR A 176 -4.84 -4.53 10.35
CA THR A 176 -5.56 -5.66 9.74
C THR A 176 -4.83 -6.17 8.49
N LEU A 177 -4.67 -7.50 8.40
CA LEU A 177 -4.14 -8.15 7.20
C LEU A 177 -5.22 -8.19 6.12
N ILE A 178 -5.01 -7.41 5.07
CA ILE A 178 -5.89 -7.38 3.90
C ILE A 178 -5.41 -8.41 2.89
N ILE A 179 -6.25 -9.39 2.59
CA ILE A 179 -5.96 -10.53 1.73
C ILE A 179 -6.80 -10.41 0.47
N ALA A 180 -6.27 -9.75 -0.56
CA ALA A 180 -6.95 -9.57 -1.81
C ALA A 180 -6.51 -10.64 -2.83
N LEU A 181 -7.43 -11.51 -3.23
CA LEU A 181 -7.17 -12.71 -4.03
C LEU A 181 -7.98 -12.73 -5.33
N PRO A 182 -7.55 -13.47 -6.37
CA PRO A 182 -8.37 -13.69 -7.56
C PRO A 182 -9.73 -14.28 -7.19
N GLN A 183 -10.80 -13.86 -7.88
CA GLN A 183 -12.16 -14.32 -7.59
C GLN A 183 -12.28 -15.86 -7.66
N GLU A 184 -11.57 -16.50 -8.59
CA GLU A 184 -11.54 -17.96 -8.74
C GLU A 184 -10.92 -18.72 -7.55
N VAL A 185 -10.06 -18.07 -6.77
CA VAL A 185 -9.53 -18.64 -5.52
C VAL A 185 -10.59 -18.59 -4.43
N ILE A 186 -11.32 -17.47 -4.33
CA ILE A 186 -12.37 -17.28 -3.33
C ILE A 186 -13.57 -18.19 -3.62
N ASP A 187 -13.90 -18.36 -4.90
CA ASP A 187 -14.99 -19.22 -5.36
C ASP A 187 -14.61 -20.72 -5.35
N HIS A 188 -13.37 -21.05 -5.00
CA HIS A 188 -12.90 -22.43 -4.98
C HIS A 188 -13.67 -23.25 -3.92
N PRO A 189 -14.13 -24.48 -4.23
CA PRO A 189 -14.95 -25.28 -3.29
C PRO A 189 -14.29 -25.51 -1.93
N ASP A 190 -12.97 -25.64 -1.91
CA ASP A 190 -12.20 -25.90 -0.69
C ASP A 190 -11.79 -24.62 0.06
N PHE A 191 -12.17 -23.43 -0.41
CA PHE A 191 -11.70 -22.16 0.17
C PHE A 191 -12.10 -22.01 1.63
N SER A 192 -13.35 -22.31 1.98
CA SER A 192 -13.86 -22.19 3.36
C SER A 192 -13.09 -23.06 4.35
N ASP A 193 -12.66 -24.24 3.89
CA ASP A 193 -11.98 -25.23 4.72
C ASP A 193 -10.48 -24.93 4.80
N ALA A 194 -9.91 -24.37 3.74
CA ALA A 194 -8.49 -24.02 3.67
C ALA A 194 -8.16 -22.71 4.39
N LEU A 195 -9.02 -21.69 4.31
CA LEU A 195 -8.76 -20.35 4.83
C LEU A 195 -8.35 -20.34 6.32
N PRO A 196 -9.03 -21.05 7.25
CA PRO A 196 -8.61 -21.07 8.66
C PRO A 196 -7.18 -21.56 8.86
N THR A 197 -6.69 -22.45 8.00
CA THR A 197 -5.30 -22.93 8.03
C THR A 197 -4.33 -21.93 7.42
N TRP A 198 -4.79 -21.10 6.47
CA TRP A 198 -3.95 -20.09 5.83
C TRP A 198 -3.68 -18.90 6.75
N VAL A 199 -4.67 -18.53 7.57
CA VAL A 199 -4.63 -17.41 8.52
C VAL A 199 -4.41 -17.86 9.96
N ASP A 200 -3.85 -19.06 10.16
CA ASP A 200 -3.60 -19.63 11.49
C ASP A 200 -2.83 -18.65 12.39
N GLY A 201 -3.32 -18.49 13.63
CA GLY A 201 -2.79 -17.52 14.59
C GLY A 201 -3.37 -16.11 14.48
N LEU A 202 -4.31 -15.83 13.56
CA LEU A 202 -5.06 -14.57 13.51
C LEU A 202 -6.51 -14.75 13.96
N GLU A 203 -7.00 -13.78 14.72
CA GLU A 203 -8.41 -13.65 15.06
C GLU A 203 -9.21 -13.09 13.87
N ALA A 204 -10.54 -13.32 13.86
CA ALA A 204 -11.41 -12.96 12.73
C ALA A 204 -11.50 -11.45 12.46
N ASP A 205 -11.18 -10.61 13.44
CA ASP A 205 -11.09 -9.16 13.27
C ASP A 205 -9.76 -8.71 12.66
N GLN A 206 -8.68 -9.46 12.86
CA GLN A 206 -7.31 -9.14 12.42
C GLN A 206 -7.02 -9.39 10.93
N TYR A 207 -7.96 -9.95 10.17
CA TYR A 207 -7.85 -10.07 8.73
C TYR A 207 -9.16 -9.78 7.99
N GLN A 208 -9.02 -9.54 6.69
CA GLN A 208 -10.12 -9.39 5.76
C GLN A 208 -9.75 -10.02 4.43
N VAL A 209 -10.65 -10.84 3.87
CA VAL A 209 -10.49 -11.38 2.52
C VAL A 209 -11.34 -10.56 1.56
N GLU A 210 -10.74 -10.16 0.44
CA GLU A 210 -11.44 -9.44 -0.62
C GLU A 210 -11.13 -10.02 -1.99
N SER A 211 -12.05 -9.83 -2.93
CA SER A 211 -11.79 -10.20 -4.33
C SER A 211 -11.01 -9.12 -5.07
N MET A 212 -9.99 -9.56 -5.80
CA MET A 212 -9.20 -8.76 -6.73
C MET A 212 -9.82 -8.83 -8.12
N GLN A 213 -10.15 -7.67 -8.65
CA GLN A 213 -10.73 -7.52 -9.99
C GLN A 213 -9.64 -7.42 -11.07
N GLY A 214 -8.42 -6.99 -10.73
CA GLY A 214 -7.29 -6.92 -11.67
C GLY A 214 -6.50 -8.23 -11.79
N GLY A 215 -7.09 -9.35 -11.36
CA GLY A 215 -6.40 -10.62 -11.20
C GLY A 215 -5.27 -10.58 -10.17
N GLY A 216 -4.53 -11.67 -10.06
CA GLY A 216 -3.35 -11.78 -9.20
C GLY A 216 -3.64 -11.56 -7.71
N PHE A 217 -2.58 -11.24 -6.96
CA PHE A 217 -2.56 -11.22 -5.51
C PHE A 217 -2.08 -9.86 -5.02
N LEU A 218 -2.77 -9.31 -4.01
CA LEU A 218 -2.33 -8.15 -3.25
C LEU A 218 -2.63 -8.41 -1.77
N ILE A 219 -1.58 -8.55 -0.96
CA ILE A 219 -1.72 -8.78 0.47
C ILE A 219 -0.94 -7.71 1.20
N GLN A 220 -1.59 -6.97 2.11
CA GLN A 220 -1.01 -5.77 2.71
C GLN A 220 -1.49 -5.53 4.14
N PHE A 221 -0.73 -4.75 4.90
CA PHE A 221 -1.10 -4.24 6.22
C PHE A 221 -0.23 -3.03 6.61
N PHE A 222 -0.78 -2.14 7.45
CA PHE A 222 -0.02 -1.06 8.07
C PHE A 222 0.91 -1.58 9.15
N VAL A 223 2.15 -1.08 9.17
CA VAL A 223 3.19 -1.55 10.10
C VAL A 223 3.40 -0.64 11.31
N LEU A 224 2.89 0.59 11.25
CA LEU A 224 2.98 1.58 12.32
C LEU A 224 1.57 2.02 12.67
N THR A 225 1.33 2.16 13.96
CA THR A 225 0.24 2.99 14.48
C THR A 225 0.34 4.40 13.88
N GLY A 226 -0.79 5.00 13.57
CA GLY A 226 -1.04 6.12 12.66
C GLY A 226 -1.26 5.78 11.17
N GLY A 227 -0.94 4.60 10.65
CA GLY A 227 -1.28 4.25 9.25
C GLY A 227 -0.37 4.91 8.21
N ARG A 228 0.87 5.19 8.61
CA ARG A 228 1.82 6.04 7.87
C ARG A 228 2.70 5.26 6.93
N ILE A 229 3.05 4.04 7.33
CA ILE A 229 3.87 3.12 6.55
C ILE A 229 3.15 1.78 6.44
N GLU A 230 3.02 1.29 5.22
CA GLU A 230 2.42 0.01 4.87
C GLU A 230 3.48 -0.93 4.29
N VAL A 231 3.20 -2.23 4.31
CA VAL A 231 3.89 -3.21 3.47
C VAL A 231 2.89 -3.96 2.61
N ALA A 232 3.27 -4.28 1.38
CA ALA A 232 2.42 -5.01 0.45
C ALA A 232 3.22 -6.07 -0.32
N LEU A 233 2.65 -7.27 -0.44
CA LEU A 233 3.06 -8.29 -1.39
C LEU A 233 2.14 -8.20 -2.60
N ARG A 234 2.73 -7.95 -3.77
CA ARG A 234 2.03 -7.89 -5.05
C ARG A 234 2.54 -8.97 -6.00
N SER A 235 1.65 -9.72 -6.63
CA SER A 235 2.03 -10.74 -7.62
C SER A 235 1.00 -10.88 -8.73
N GLY A 236 1.40 -10.64 -9.97
CA GLY A 236 0.60 -10.92 -11.16
C GLY A 236 -0.71 -10.11 -11.30
N THR A 237 -0.83 -8.96 -10.63
CA THR A 237 -2.02 -8.11 -10.68
C THR A 237 -1.77 -6.82 -11.46
N THR A 238 -2.80 -6.32 -12.14
CA THR A 238 -2.82 -4.97 -12.74
C THR A 238 -3.55 -3.96 -11.87
N GLN A 239 -4.07 -4.38 -10.72
CA GLN A 239 -4.78 -3.51 -9.78
C GLN A 239 -3.81 -2.82 -8.85
N THR A 240 -3.95 -1.51 -8.66
CA THR A 240 -3.07 -0.77 -7.75
C THR A 240 -3.54 -0.89 -6.29
N PHE A 241 -4.85 -0.80 -6.05
CA PHE A 241 -5.47 -0.77 -4.70
C PHE A 241 -6.69 -1.67 -4.62
N ASN A 242 -7.02 -2.21 -3.44
CA ASN A 242 -8.33 -2.82 -3.21
C ASN A 242 -9.29 -1.86 -2.47
N PRO A 243 -10.35 -1.36 -3.13
CA PRO A 243 -11.25 -0.34 -2.57
C PRO A 243 -12.24 -0.86 -1.52
N LYS A 244 -12.37 -2.18 -1.32
CA LYS A 244 -13.36 -2.75 -0.39
C LYS A 244 -12.88 -2.87 1.05
N SER A 245 -11.62 -2.55 1.30
CA SER A 245 -10.99 -2.71 2.59
C SER A 245 -11.14 -1.48 3.49
N VAL A 246 -11.78 -0.42 3.00
CA VAL A 246 -11.79 0.90 3.64
C VAL A 246 -12.49 0.89 5.00
N ASP A 247 -13.56 0.10 5.21
CA ASP A 247 -14.30 0.07 6.48
C ASP A 247 -13.52 -0.54 7.66
N LYS A 248 -12.51 -1.37 7.41
CA LYS A 248 -11.62 -1.91 8.46
C LYS A 248 -10.27 -1.19 8.48
N ILE A 249 -9.69 -0.86 7.33
CA ILE A 249 -8.44 -0.10 7.31
C ILE A 249 -8.66 1.32 7.90
N SER A 250 -9.85 1.92 7.78
CA SER A 250 -10.18 3.18 8.49
C SER A 250 -10.20 3.07 10.02
N LYS A 251 -10.44 1.87 10.57
CA LYS A 251 -10.32 1.62 12.02
C LYS A 251 -8.87 1.49 12.47
N ASP A 252 -8.01 1.03 11.56
CA ASP A 252 -6.57 0.88 11.74
C ASP A 252 -5.81 2.01 11.02
N GLU A 253 -6.40 3.21 10.93
CA GLU A 253 -5.74 4.48 10.58
C GLU A 253 -5.67 4.91 9.10
N ILE A 254 -6.66 4.59 8.26
CA ILE A 254 -7.03 5.56 7.21
C ILE A 254 -7.79 6.71 7.87
N SER A 255 -7.11 7.46 8.73
CA SER A 255 -7.53 8.79 9.09
C SER A 255 -6.69 9.78 8.32
N ALA A 256 -7.34 10.76 7.75
CA ALA A 256 -6.70 11.95 7.27
C ALA A 256 -5.95 12.63 8.46
N ILE A 257 -6.45 12.55 9.69
CA ILE A 257 -5.78 13.14 10.87
C ILE A 257 -4.74 12.17 11.42
N GLN A 258 -3.50 12.63 11.58
CA GLN A 258 -2.34 11.80 11.91
C GLN A 258 -1.64 12.37 13.15
N ASP A 259 -2.34 12.44 14.29
CA ASP A 259 -1.76 12.99 15.52
C ASP A 259 -0.61 12.09 16.04
N ASP A 260 0.51 12.73 16.39
CA ASP A 260 1.62 12.08 17.10
C ASP A 260 1.21 11.93 18.58
N GLU A 261 0.54 10.84 18.96
CA GLU A 261 0.54 10.40 20.37
C GLU A 261 1.87 9.75 20.76
#